data_AF-A0A3D8YHK9-F1
#
_entry.id   AF-A0A3D8YHK9-F1
#
_cell.length_a   1.000
_cell.length_b   1.000
_cell.length_c   1.000
_cell.angle_alpha   90.00
_cell.angle_beta   90.00
_cell.angle_gamma   90.00
#
_symmetry.space_group_name_H-M   'P 1'
#
loop_
_entity.id
_entity.type
_entity.pdbx_description
1 polymer ?
#
loop_
_entity_poly.entity_id
_entity_poly.type
_entity_poly.pdbx_seq_one_letter_code
_entity_poly.pdbx_strand_id
1 'polypeptide(L)'
;MCLYLPPNKCSNVIAGKRKIKLHFTPTYCSWLNQVEIFFNMLSKDVLKGGVWKSVEQLSAQLIEYIKTYNQTRARPFAWTYTGNLISVS
;
A
#
# COMPACT_ATOMS: atom_id res chain seq x y z
N MET A 1 6.26 -0.12 -10.36
CA MET A 1 5.47 -1.29 -10.83
C MET A 1 4.00 -0.88 -10.73
N CYS A 2 3.42 -0.34 -11.81
CA CYS A 2 2.01 0.08 -11.80
C CYS A 2 1.11 -1.15 -11.76
N LEU A 3 0.41 -1.37 -10.65
CA LEU A 3 -0.62 -2.39 -10.59
C LEU A 3 -1.93 -1.81 -11.13
N TYR A 4 -2.17 -2.05 -12.42
CA TYR A 4 -3.50 -1.90 -13.01
C TYR A 4 -4.41 -2.98 -12.41
N LEU A 5 -5.35 -2.58 -11.57
CA LEU A 5 -6.45 -3.44 -11.15
C LEU A 5 -7.60 -3.24 -12.14
N PRO A 6 -7.82 -4.15 -13.10
CA PRO A 6 -8.96 -4.05 -13.99
C PRO A 6 -10.26 -4.02 -13.17
N PRO A 7 -11.22 -3.14 -13.48
CA PRO A 7 -12.41 -2.91 -12.66
C PRO A 7 -13.36 -4.12 -12.51
N ASN A 8 -13.03 -5.26 -13.11
CA ASN A 8 -13.96 -6.34 -13.39
C ASN A 8 -13.67 -7.62 -12.58
N LYS A 9 -12.63 -7.67 -11.75
CA LYS A 9 -12.20 -8.93 -11.10
C LYS A 9 -12.73 -9.19 -9.68
N CYS A 10 -13.35 -8.21 -9.02
CA CYS A 10 -13.76 -8.34 -7.61
C CYS A 10 -15.21 -7.90 -7.31
N SER A 11 -16.02 -7.64 -8.34
CA SER A 11 -17.39 -7.11 -8.18
C SER A 11 -18.31 -8.08 -7.43
N ASN A 12 -18.17 -9.38 -7.68
CA ASN A 12 -18.97 -10.44 -7.05
C ASN A 12 -18.77 -10.54 -5.52
N VAL A 13 -17.57 -10.26 -5.00
CA VAL A 13 -17.26 -10.32 -3.56
C VAL A 13 -17.78 -9.08 -2.81
N ILE A 14 -17.89 -7.95 -3.51
CA ILE A 14 -18.23 -6.65 -2.92
C ILE A 14 -19.72 -6.33 -3.08
N ALA A 15 -20.39 -6.91 -4.09
CA ALA A 15 -21.80 -6.68 -4.40
C ALA A 15 -22.77 -6.90 -3.22
N GLY A 16 -22.43 -7.77 -2.26
CA GLY A 16 -23.26 -8.03 -1.06
C GLY A 16 -23.01 -7.10 0.13
N LYS A 17 -21.96 -6.26 0.10
CA LYS A 17 -21.52 -5.47 1.26
C LYS A 17 -21.79 -3.98 1.03
N ARG A 18 -22.94 -3.50 1.52
CA ARG A 18 -23.44 -2.10 1.36
C ARG A 18 -22.52 -0.97 1.88
N LYS A 19 -21.41 -1.26 2.56
CA LYS A 19 -20.54 -0.25 3.19
C LYS A 19 -19.17 -0.07 2.53
N ILE A 20 -18.90 -0.71 1.39
CA ILE A 20 -17.60 -0.62 0.72
C ILE A 20 -17.73 0.29 -0.51
N LYS A 21 -16.99 1.40 -0.52
CA LYS A 21 -16.80 2.25 -1.71
C LYS A 21 -15.43 1.98 -2.31
N LEU A 22 -15.39 1.68 -3.60
CA LEU A 22 -14.14 1.50 -4.34
C LEU A 22 -13.68 2.86 -4.87
N HIS A 23 -12.45 3.23 -4.53
CA HIS A 23 -11.77 4.39 -5.09
C HIS A 23 -10.67 3.91 -6.01
N PHE A 24 -10.70 4.36 -7.27
CA PHE A 24 -9.68 4.03 -8.25
C PHE A 24 -8.72 5.22 -8.37
N THR A 25 -7.42 4.97 -8.19
CA THR A 25 -6.39 5.96 -8.51
C THR A 25 -6.31 6.15 -10.02
N PRO A 26 -6.08 7.37 -10.53
CA PRO A 26 -5.90 7.60 -11.96
C PRO A 26 -4.76 6.74 -12.53
N THR A 27 -4.85 6.45 -13.83
CA THR A 27 -3.81 5.69 -14.54
C THR A 27 -2.46 6.40 -14.39
N TYR A 28 -1.40 5.65 -14.09
CA TYR A 28 -0.04 6.14 -13.80
C TYR A 28 0.15 6.88 -12.45
N CYS A 29 -0.85 6.93 -11.58
CA CYS A 29 -0.72 7.53 -10.25
C CYS A 29 -0.41 6.49 -9.15
N SER A 30 0.55 5.59 -9.41
CA SER A 30 0.94 4.55 -8.43
C SER A 30 1.52 5.16 -7.14
N TRP A 31 2.18 6.32 -7.27
CA TRP A 31 2.67 7.15 -6.16
C TRP A 31 1.57 7.66 -5.21
N LEU A 32 0.31 7.68 -5.64
CA LEU A 32 -0.83 8.07 -4.81
C LEU A 32 -1.32 6.91 -3.93
N ASN A 33 -0.91 5.68 -4.23
CA ASN A 33 -1.31 4.50 -3.48
C ASN A 33 -0.50 4.38 -2.18
N GLN A 34 -1.18 4.55 -1.04
CA GLN A 34 -0.55 4.46 0.30
C GLN A 34 0.12 3.11 0.54
N VAL A 35 -0.40 2.03 -0.07
CA VAL A 35 0.19 0.70 0.02
C VAL A 35 1.59 0.66 -0.59
N GLU A 36 1.83 1.38 -1.69
CA GLU A 36 3.16 1.48 -2.32
C GLU A 36 4.15 2.23 -1.42
N ILE A 37 3.71 3.30 -0.75
CA ILE A 37 4.52 4.05 0.21
C ILE A 37 4.94 3.16 1.38
N PHE A 38 3.99 2.39 1.92
CA PHE A 38 4.28 1.43 2.99
C PHE A 38 5.31 0.38 2.57
N PHE A 39 5.14 -0.23 1.39
CA PHE A 39 6.10 -1.22 0.90
C PHE A 39 7.49 -0.64 0.63
N ASN A 40 7.58 0.62 0.19
CA ASN A 40 8.86 1.31 0.05
C ASN A 40 9.56 1.48 1.42
N MET A 41 8.85 1.85 2.48
CA MET A 41 9.41 1.94 3.82
C MET A 41 9.86 0.58 4.35
N LEU A 42 9.00 -0.45 4.24
CA LEU A 42 9.33 -1.81 4.63
C LEU A 42 10.56 -2.35 3.89
N SER A 43 10.69 -2.02 2.60
CA SER A 43 11.85 -2.41 1.81
C SER A 43 13.13 -1.73 2.27
N LYS A 44 13.07 -0.46 2.66
CA LYS A 44 14.22 0.30 3.18
C LYS A 44 14.62 -0.15 4.58
N ASP A 45 13.66 -0.42 5.44
CA ASP A 45 13.91 -0.69 6.85
C ASP A 45 14.24 -2.17 7.13
N VAL A 46 13.61 -3.10 6.40
CA VAL A 46 13.77 -4.54 6.62
C VAL A 46 14.57 -5.20 5.50
N LEU A 47 14.23 -4.93 4.23
CA LEU A 47 14.80 -5.67 3.11
C LEU A 47 16.22 -5.20 2.75
N LYS A 48 16.47 -3.90 2.82
CA LYS A 48 17.74 -3.31 2.42
C LYS A 48 18.82 -3.62 3.46
N GLY A 49 19.73 -4.52 3.09
CA GLY A 49 20.85 -4.93 3.94
C GLY A 49 20.52 -6.03 4.94
N GLY A 50 19.31 -6.59 4.89
CA GLY A 50 18.96 -7.75 5.70
C GLY A 50 19.62 -9.03 5.17
N VAL A 51 20.18 -9.81 6.09
CA VAL A 51 20.76 -11.12 5.81
C VAL A 51 20.06 -12.13 6.71
N TRP A 52 19.30 -13.03 6.10
CA TRP A 52 18.56 -14.08 6.82
C TRP A 52 19.16 -15.45 6.52
N LYS A 53 19.13 -16.33 7.52
CA LYS A 53 19.57 -17.73 7.37
C LYS A 53 18.43 -18.65 6.92
N SER A 54 17.17 -18.21 7.05
CA SER A 54 15.99 -18.96 6.63
C SER A 54 14.81 -18.04 6.32
N VAL A 55 13.79 -18.57 5.64
CA VAL A 55 12.57 -17.83 5.28
C VAL A 55 11.74 -17.50 6.52
N GLU A 56 11.78 -18.36 7.55
CA GLU A 56 11.09 -18.17 8.83
C GLU A 56 11.65 -16.96 9.59
N GLN A 57 12.97 -16.73 9.51
CA GLN A 57 13.58 -15.54 10.11
C GLN A 57 13.11 -14.26 9.43
N LEU A 58 13.03 -14.27 8.09
CA LEU A 58 12.50 -13.14 7.33
C LEU A 58 11.03 -12.87 7.69
N SER A 59 10.19 -13.92 7.75
CA SER A 59 8.77 -13.76 8.06
C SER A 59 8.55 -13.24 9.48
N ALA A 60 9.31 -13.73 10.46
CA ALA A 60 9.27 -13.24 11.83
C ALA A 60 9.66 -11.75 11.90
N GLN A 61 10.72 -11.35 11.21
CA GLN A 61 11.16 -9.95 11.20
C GLN A 61 10.16 -9.02 10.51
N LEU A 62 9.51 -9.48 9.44
CA LEU A 62 8.45 -8.72 8.76
C LEU A 62 7.24 -8.50 9.69
N ILE A 63 6.79 -9.55 10.39
CA ILE A 63 5.67 -9.43 11.35
C ILE A 63 6.05 -8.49 12.50
N GLU A 64 7.27 -8.59 13.01
CA GLU A 64 7.73 -7.70 14.08
C GLU A 64 7.77 -6.24 13.62
N TYR A 65 8.33 -5.97 12.43
CA TYR A 65 8.33 -4.64 11.85
C TYR A 65 6.92 -4.06 11.72
N ILE A 66 5.94 -4.86 11.26
CA ILE A 66 4.54 -4.42 11.15
C ILE A 66 3.97 -4.04 12.53
N LYS A 67 4.23 -4.84 13.58
CA LYS A 67 3.78 -4.55 14.93
C LYS A 67 4.39 -3.25 15.46
N THR A 68 5.70 -3.09 15.34
CA THR A 68 6.41 -1.88 15.78
C THR A 68 5.94 -0.66 15.01
N TYR A 69 5.78 -0.76 13.68
CA TYR A 69 5.28 0.32 12.84
C TYR A 69 3.88 0.75 13.28
N ASN A 70 2.97 -0.20 13.51
CA ASN A 70 1.61 0.08 13.96
C ASN A 70 1.55 0.77 15.33
N GLN A 71 2.46 0.43 16.24
CA GLN A 71 2.50 1.03 17.58
C GLN A 71 3.15 2.42 17.60
N THR A 72 4.18 2.64 16.77
CA THR A 72 5.08 3.80 16.91
C THR A 72 4.96 4.83 15.79
N ARG A 73 4.61 4.40 14.57
CA ARG A 73 4.65 5.23 13.35
C ARG A 73 3.33 5.31 12.60
N ALA A 74 2.33 4.50 12.93
CA ALA A 74 1.02 4.55 12.31
C ALA A 74 0.34 5.90 12.60
N ARG A 75 0.50 6.82 11.66
CA ARG A 75 -0.15 8.11 11.63
C ARG A 75 -0.94 8.20 10.33
N PRO A 76 -2.13 8.81 10.35
CA PRO A 76 -2.84 9.10 9.11
C PRO A 76 -1.91 9.89 8.17
N PHE A 77 -1.77 9.42 6.93
CA PHE A 77 -1.04 10.18 5.92
C PHE A 77 -1.81 11.48 5.64
N ALA A 78 -1.12 12.62 5.72
CA ALA A 78 -1.69 13.91 5.35
C ALA A 78 -1.95 13.89 3.84
N TRP A 79 -3.22 13.72 3.46
CA TRP A 79 -3.60 13.59 2.06
C TRP A 79 -3.73 14.98 1.45
N THR A 80 -2.88 15.30 0.47
CA THR A 80 -2.90 16.59 -0.23
C THR A 80 -3.62 16.53 -1.58
N TYR A 81 -4.03 15.34 -2.02
CA TYR A 81 -4.71 15.15 -3.30
C TYR A 81 -6.19 15.53 -3.19
N THR A 82 -6.58 16.58 -3.88
CA THR A 82 -7.94 17.14 -3.88
C THR A 82 -8.84 16.57 -4.98
N GLY A 83 -8.39 15.56 -5.73
CA GLY A 83 -9.18 14.95 -6.82
C GLY A 83 -9.04 15.63 -8.17
N ASN A 84 -8.42 16.81 -8.23
CA ASN A 84 -8.19 17.52 -9.48
C ASN A 84 -6.95 16.96 -10.18
N LEU A 85 -7.15 16.48 -11.41
CA LEU A 85 -6.05 16.13 -12.30
C LEU A 85 -5.28 17.41 -12.64
N ILE A 86 -3.96 17.34 -12.63
CA ILE A 86 -3.12 18.45 -13.09
C ILE A 86 -3.37 18.60 -14.59
N SER A 87 -4.08 19.64 -15.00
CA SER A 87 -4.21 20.00 -16.41
C SER A 87 -2.87 20.60 -16.85
N VAL A 88 -2.04 19.78 -17.49
CA VAL A 88 -0.88 20.29 -18.22
C VAL A 88 -1.44 21.01 -19.45
N SER A 89 -1.23 22.34 -19.49
CA SER A 89 -1.56 23.21 -20.62
C SER A 89 -0.52 23.07 -21.73
#